data_AF-A0A6A3G5H3-F1
#
_entry.id   AF-A0A6A3G5H3-F1
#
_cell.length_a   1.000
_cell.length_b   1.000
_cell.length_c   1.000
_cell.angle_alpha   90.00
_cell.angle_beta   90.00
_cell.angle_gamma   90.00
#
_symmetry.space_group_name_H-M   'P 1'
#
loop_
_entity.id
_entity.type
_entity.pdbx_description
1 polymer ?
#
loop_
_entity_poly.entity_id
_entity_poly.type
_entity_poly.pdbx_seq_one_letter_code
_entity_poly.pdbx_strand_id
1 'polypeptide(L)'
;RLKLSGKNAQSRFDKLVKTRRQENEESMAASGVSEEESEKALLLDELIELVDDHNESVCAAKVAVTLKRQRDEEASATARRLAMETLGEDQERSPQGKRLKREELLKDMLLELKEKELQDKREARDLMAAQREADREHMLALVQSVSKSIVDWISLSKKD
;
A
#
# COMPACT_ATOMS: atom_id res chain seq x y z
N ARG A 1 50.16 -6.27 -31.25
CA ARG A 1 48.81 -6.06 -30.68
C ARG A 1 48.52 -7.17 -29.67
N LEU A 2 48.33 -6.84 -28.39
CA LEU A 2 47.90 -7.81 -27.38
C LEU A 2 46.50 -8.34 -27.77
N LYS A 3 46.33 -9.66 -27.80
CA LYS A 3 45.04 -10.30 -28.09
C LYS A 3 44.06 -10.02 -26.94
N LEU A 4 43.21 -9.02 -27.11
CA LEU A 4 42.12 -8.69 -26.17
C LEU A 4 40.95 -9.65 -26.42
N SER A 5 40.93 -10.77 -25.73
CA SER A 5 39.75 -11.64 -25.60
C SER A 5 38.89 -11.16 -24.43
N GLY A 6 37.57 -11.31 -24.49
CA GLY A 6 36.66 -10.91 -23.40
C GLY A 6 37.05 -11.50 -22.04
N LYS A 7 37.50 -12.76 -21.99
CA LYS A 7 38.00 -13.39 -20.76
C LYS A 7 39.27 -12.71 -20.21
N ASN A 8 40.16 -12.28 -21.10
CA ASN A 8 41.38 -11.56 -20.73
C ASN A 8 41.06 -10.13 -20.27
N ALA A 9 40.14 -9.45 -20.96
CA ALA A 9 39.66 -8.13 -20.56
C ALA A 9 39.00 -8.16 -19.18
N GLN A 10 38.09 -9.12 -18.94
CA GLN A 10 37.44 -9.30 -17.64
C GLN A 10 38.46 -9.57 -16.54
N SER A 11 39.38 -10.52 -16.74
CA SER A 11 40.40 -10.83 -15.74
C SER A 11 41.29 -9.62 -15.40
N ARG A 12 41.59 -8.76 -16.38
CA ARG A 12 42.34 -7.53 -16.16
C ARG A 12 41.52 -6.50 -15.39
N PHE A 13 40.24 -6.37 -15.70
CA PHE A 13 39.31 -5.51 -14.97
C PHE A 13 39.13 -5.96 -13.52
N ASP A 14 38.91 -7.26 -13.28
CA ASP A 14 38.77 -7.82 -11.93
C ASP A 14 40.01 -7.56 -11.08
N LYS A 15 41.22 -7.67 -11.68
CA LYS A 15 42.46 -7.32 -11.00
C LYS A 15 42.53 -5.84 -10.65
N LEU A 16 42.12 -4.97 -11.58
CA LEU A 16 42.12 -3.53 -11.38
C LEU A 16 41.18 -3.11 -10.24
N VAL A 17 39.97 -3.65 -10.21
CA VAL A 17 38.99 -3.45 -9.13
C VAL A 17 39.54 -3.94 -7.79
N LYS A 18 40.10 -5.16 -7.75
CA LYS A 18 40.68 -5.72 -6.53
C LYS A 18 41.80 -4.86 -5.97
N THR A 19 42.74 -4.44 -6.83
CA THR A 19 43.86 -3.60 -6.42
C THR A 19 43.36 -2.26 -5.88
N ARG A 20 42.42 -1.58 -6.55
CA ARG A 20 41.89 -0.31 -6.06
C ARG A 20 41.13 -0.44 -4.73
N ARG A 21 40.35 -1.52 -4.56
CA ARG A 21 39.68 -1.77 -3.27
C ARG A 21 40.67 -1.98 -2.13
N GLN A 22 41.75 -2.70 -2.39
CA GLN A 22 42.83 -2.88 -1.41
C GLN A 22 43.52 -1.55 -1.10
N GLU A 23 43.85 -0.75 -2.12
CA GLU A 23 44.41 0.59 -1.93
C GLU A 23 43.47 1.47 -1.09
N ASN A 24 42.15 1.43 -1.32
CA ASN A 24 41.17 2.18 -0.53
C ASN A 24 41.14 1.72 0.93
N GLU A 25 41.21 0.41 1.18
CA GLU A 25 41.27 -0.13 2.54
C GLU A 25 42.55 0.29 3.27
N GLU A 26 43.68 0.26 2.58
CA GLU A 26 44.98 0.72 3.08
C GLU A 26 44.98 2.23 3.37
N SER A 27 44.48 3.07 2.45
CA SER A 27 44.32 4.52 2.66
C SER A 27 43.36 4.84 3.81
N MET A 28 42.24 4.11 3.93
CA MET A 28 41.31 4.26 5.05
C MET A 28 41.96 3.91 6.39
N ALA A 29 42.83 2.89 6.41
CA ALA A 29 43.59 2.51 7.61
C ALA A 29 44.72 3.50 7.95
N ALA A 30 45.29 4.17 6.94
CA ALA A 30 46.33 5.19 7.08
C ALA A 30 45.77 6.63 7.29
N SER A 31 44.46 6.75 7.54
CA SER A 31 43.75 8.03 7.68
C SER A 31 44.44 8.97 8.69
N GLY A 32 44.82 10.16 8.21
CA GLY A 32 45.59 11.15 8.96
C GLY A 32 46.87 11.64 8.25
N VAL A 33 47.24 10.99 7.15
CA VAL A 33 48.31 11.45 6.24
C VAL A 33 47.70 12.17 5.04
N SER A 34 48.29 13.29 4.64
CA SER A 34 47.90 14.00 3.41
C SER A 34 48.30 13.17 2.20
N GLU A 35 47.32 12.60 1.50
CA GLU A 35 47.52 11.86 0.25
C GLU A 35 47.02 12.68 -0.95
N GLU A 36 47.73 12.59 -2.06
CA GLU A 36 47.31 13.20 -3.33
C GLU A 36 46.50 12.17 -4.13
N GLU A 37 45.20 12.43 -4.30
CA GLU A 37 44.33 11.57 -5.09
C GLU A 37 44.50 11.87 -6.59
N SER A 38 44.89 10.85 -7.35
CA SER A 38 44.98 10.97 -8.81
C SER A 38 43.60 10.87 -9.47
N GLU A 39 43.41 11.53 -10.60
CA GLU A 39 42.18 11.41 -11.42
C GLU A 39 41.85 9.96 -11.77
N LYS A 40 42.88 9.13 -12.02
CA LYS A 40 42.72 7.69 -12.24
C LYS A 40 42.06 6.99 -11.04
N ALA A 41 42.45 7.36 -9.82
CA ALA A 41 41.91 6.77 -8.60
C ALA A 41 40.43 7.09 -8.46
N LEU A 42 40.06 8.36 -8.66
CA LEU A 42 38.67 8.83 -8.67
C LEU A 42 37.80 8.09 -9.70
N LEU A 43 38.31 7.96 -10.94
CA LEU A 43 37.59 7.23 -12.00
C LEU A 43 37.42 5.75 -11.68
N LEU A 44 38.40 5.13 -11.01
CA LEU A 44 38.29 3.74 -10.61
C LEU A 44 37.28 3.55 -9.48
N ASP A 45 37.17 4.51 -8.56
CA ASP A 45 36.17 4.46 -7.49
C ASP A 45 34.75 4.59 -8.06
N GLU A 46 34.51 5.54 -8.97
CA GLU A 46 33.23 5.69 -9.68
C GLU A 46 32.88 4.42 -10.47
N LEU A 47 33.85 3.82 -11.18
CA LEU A 47 33.62 2.57 -11.90
C LEU A 47 33.29 1.40 -10.96
N ILE A 48 33.89 1.36 -9.77
CA ILE A 48 33.59 0.32 -8.77
C ILE A 48 32.17 0.49 -8.26
N GLU A 49 31.76 1.71 -7.92
CA GLU A 49 30.41 2.03 -7.47
C GLU A 49 29.36 1.58 -8.51
N LEU A 50 29.55 1.95 -9.78
CA LEU A 50 28.64 1.55 -10.87
C LEU A 50 28.55 0.02 -11.04
N VAL A 51 29.66 -0.69 -10.84
CA VAL A 51 29.68 -2.16 -10.94
C VAL A 51 28.95 -2.80 -9.76
N ASP A 52 29.13 -2.27 -8.55
CA ASP A 52 28.46 -2.77 -7.36
C ASP A 52 26.94 -2.53 -7.45
N ASP A 53 26.51 -1.33 -7.84
CA ASP A 53 25.11 -1.00 -8.11
C ASP A 53 24.49 -1.96 -9.14
N HIS A 54 25.22 -2.23 -10.22
CA HIS A 54 24.76 -3.17 -11.24
C HIS A 54 24.61 -4.59 -10.69
N ASN A 55 25.59 -5.06 -9.92
CA ASN A 55 25.56 -6.39 -9.32
C ASN A 55 24.40 -6.52 -8.32
N GLU A 56 24.17 -5.51 -7.49
CA GLU A 56 23.06 -5.45 -6.55
C GLU A 56 21.71 -5.49 -7.28
N SER A 57 21.55 -4.67 -8.32
CA SER A 57 20.35 -4.66 -9.17
C SER A 57 20.07 -6.04 -9.80
N VAL A 58 21.09 -6.69 -10.35
CA VAL A 58 20.97 -8.03 -10.95
C VAL A 58 20.62 -9.08 -9.90
N CYS A 59 21.22 -9.01 -8.71
CA CYS A 59 20.91 -9.90 -7.59
C CYS A 59 19.46 -9.70 -7.11
N ALA A 60 19.03 -8.46 -6.90
CA ALA A 60 17.66 -8.14 -6.50
C ALA A 60 16.63 -8.64 -7.53
N ALA A 61 16.90 -8.47 -8.83
CA ALA A 61 16.04 -8.97 -9.89
C ALA A 61 15.93 -10.52 -9.85
N LYS A 62 17.04 -11.23 -9.66
CA LYS A 62 17.04 -12.69 -9.52
C LYS A 62 16.22 -13.15 -8.32
N VAL A 63 16.39 -12.49 -7.16
CA VAL A 63 15.63 -12.79 -5.94
C VAL A 63 14.14 -12.53 -6.12
N ALA A 64 13.77 -11.44 -6.79
CA ALA A 64 12.37 -11.15 -7.08
C ALA A 64 11.71 -12.24 -7.95
N VAL A 65 12.43 -12.74 -8.95
CA VAL A 65 11.97 -13.84 -9.81
C VAL A 65 11.81 -15.13 -9.01
N THR A 66 12.77 -15.49 -8.17
CA THR A 66 12.69 -16.73 -7.37
C THR A 66 11.56 -16.67 -6.33
N LEU A 67 11.37 -15.52 -5.68
CA LEU A 67 10.27 -15.31 -4.73
C LEU A 67 8.90 -15.38 -5.41
N LYS A 68 8.77 -14.83 -6.62
CA LYS A 68 7.52 -14.96 -7.39
C LYS A 68 7.23 -16.43 -7.69
N ARG A 69 8.23 -17.18 -8.16
CA ARG A 69 8.08 -18.62 -8.43
C ARG A 69 7.66 -19.40 -7.18
N GLN A 70 8.26 -19.12 -6.02
CA GLN A 70 7.89 -19.75 -4.75
C GLN A 70 6.45 -19.46 -4.37
N ARG A 71 6.00 -18.21 -4.49
CA ARG A 71 4.59 -17.84 -4.24
C ARG A 71 3.64 -18.57 -5.17
N ASP A 72 3.97 -18.68 -6.45
CA ASP A 72 3.14 -19.38 -7.44
C ASP A 72 3.08 -20.90 -7.11
N GLU A 73 4.18 -21.50 -6.67
CA GLU A 73 4.26 -22.89 -6.22
C GLU A 73 3.43 -23.14 -4.94
N GLU A 74 3.52 -22.25 -3.95
CA GLU A 74 2.74 -22.31 -2.71
C GLU A 74 1.23 -22.13 -2.95
N ALA A 75 0.86 -21.18 -3.81
CA ALA A 75 -0.52 -20.98 -4.22
C ALA A 75 -1.06 -22.23 -4.93
N SER A 76 -0.26 -22.81 -5.83
CA SER A 76 -0.61 -24.05 -6.54
C SER A 76 -0.74 -25.24 -5.58
N ALA A 77 0.16 -25.39 -4.61
CA ALA A 77 0.09 -26.43 -3.59
C ALA A 77 -1.16 -26.29 -2.72
N THR A 78 -1.51 -25.05 -2.34
CA THR A 78 -2.73 -24.76 -1.59
C THR A 78 -3.98 -25.08 -2.41
N ALA A 79 -4.03 -24.69 -3.68
CA ALA A 79 -5.13 -25.03 -4.57
C ALA A 79 -5.32 -26.56 -4.70
N ARG A 80 -4.21 -27.31 -4.87
CA ARG A 80 -4.27 -28.78 -4.89
C ARG A 80 -4.79 -29.37 -3.58
N ARG A 81 -4.34 -28.86 -2.43
CA ARG A 81 -4.81 -29.31 -1.11
C ARG A 81 -6.31 -29.08 -0.94
N LEU A 82 -6.79 -27.87 -1.23
CA LEU A 82 -8.21 -27.52 -1.15
C LEU A 82 -9.05 -28.36 -2.12
N ALA A 83 -8.58 -28.58 -3.34
CA ALA A 83 -9.27 -29.44 -4.30
C ALA A 83 -9.41 -30.88 -3.76
N MET A 84 -8.35 -31.46 -3.18
CA MET A 84 -8.40 -32.80 -2.60
C MET A 84 -9.33 -32.89 -1.38
N GLU A 85 -9.36 -31.85 -0.54
CA GLU A 85 -10.29 -31.76 0.59
C GLU A 85 -11.75 -31.71 0.11
N THR A 86 -12.07 -30.86 -0.86
CA THR A 86 -13.43 -30.73 -1.42
C THR A 86 -13.90 -31.95 -2.21
N LEU A 87 -12.99 -32.68 -2.86
CA LEU A 87 -13.30 -33.95 -3.53
C LEU A 87 -13.73 -35.04 -2.55
N GLY A 88 -13.17 -35.06 -1.33
CA GLY A 88 -13.61 -35.95 -0.25
C GLY A 88 -14.99 -35.57 0.30
N GLU A 89 -15.29 -34.27 0.40
CA GLU A 89 -16.59 -33.79 0.87
C GLU A 89 -17.74 -34.16 -0.08
N ASP A 90 -17.52 -34.16 -1.40
CA ASP A 90 -18.57 -34.52 -2.37
C ASP A 90 -18.84 -36.03 -2.45
N GLN A 91 -17.91 -36.86 -1.98
CA GLN A 91 -18.09 -38.31 -1.92
C GLN A 91 -18.81 -38.75 -0.61
N GLU A 92 -18.65 -38.01 0.49
CA GLU A 92 -19.34 -38.30 1.77
C GLU A 92 -20.64 -37.50 2.01
N ARG A 93 -20.92 -36.40 1.29
CA ARG A 93 -22.20 -35.66 1.40
C ARG A 93 -23.29 -36.17 0.45
N SER A 94 -23.98 -37.21 0.91
CA SER A 94 -25.36 -37.56 0.51
C SER A 94 -26.36 -36.35 0.57
N PRO A 95 -27.57 -36.46 -0.02
CA PRO A 95 -28.03 -36.19 -1.38
C PRO A 95 -28.33 -34.68 -1.61
N GLN A 96 -28.62 -34.29 -2.86
CA GLN A 96 -28.86 -32.91 -3.35
C GLN A 96 -29.70 -31.97 -2.46
N GLY A 97 -30.58 -32.48 -1.59
CA GLY A 97 -31.46 -31.68 -0.72
C GLY A 97 -30.77 -30.88 0.40
N LYS A 98 -29.57 -31.25 0.86
CA LYS A 98 -28.85 -30.47 1.90
C LYS A 98 -28.17 -29.21 1.35
N ARG A 99 -27.78 -29.22 0.06
CA ARG A 99 -27.17 -28.06 -0.62
C ARG A 99 -28.17 -26.93 -0.83
N LEU A 100 -29.40 -27.26 -1.25
CA LEU A 100 -30.49 -26.29 -1.46
C LEU A 100 -30.80 -25.49 -0.18
N LYS A 101 -30.91 -26.18 0.96
CA LYS A 101 -31.17 -25.52 2.26
C LYS A 101 -30.09 -24.52 2.69
N ARG A 102 -28.82 -24.81 2.38
CA ARG A 102 -27.70 -23.88 2.70
C ARG A 102 -27.72 -22.65 1.80
N GLU A 103 -28.08 -22.82 0.53
CA GLU A 103 -28.19 -21.72 -0.41
C GLU A 103 -29.39 -20.80 -0.10
N GLU A 104 -30.52 -21.37 0.31
CA GLU A 104 -31.69 -20.62 0.81
C GLU A 104 -31.32 -19.79 2.04
N LEU A 105 -30.65 -20.38 3.04
CA LEU A 105 -30.20 -19.66 4.22
C LEU A 105 -29.28 -18.47 3.88
N LEU A 106 -28.37 -18.63 2.92
CA LEU A 106 -27.48 -17.55 2.47
C LEU A 106 -28.24 -16.44 1.74
N LYS A 107 -29.26 -16.78 0.96
CA LYS A 107 -30.13 -15.81 0.29
C LYS A 107 -30.95 -15.02 1.30
N ASP A 108 -31.50 -15.69 2.31
CA ASP A 108 -32.27 -15.06 3.39
C ASP A 108 -31.40 -14.08 4.18
N MET A 109 -30.17 -14.50 4.57
CA MET A 109 -29.23 -13.59 5.24
C MET A 109 -28.86 -12.37 4.38
N LEU A 110 -28.72 -12.55 3.06
CA LEU A 110 -28.38 -11.45 2.16
C LEU A 110 -29.55 -10.46 2.01
N LEU A 111 -30.79 -10.96 1.98
CA LEU A 111 -32.00 -10.16 1.97
C LEU A 111 -32.12 -9.33 3.24
N GLU A 112 -31.90 -9.94 4.41
CA GLU A 112 -31.95 -9.25 5.70
C GLU A 112 -30.92 -8.11 5.79
N LEU A 113 -29.67 -8.36 5.33
CA LEU A 113 -28.65 -7.32 5.28
C LEU A 113 -29.04 -6.17 4.35
N LYS A 114 -29.69 -6.46 3.22
CA LYS A 114 -30.15 -5.43 2.28
C LYS A 114 -31.33 -4.63 2.81
N GLU A 115 -32.25 -5.27 3.52
CA GLU A 115 -33.37 -4.59 4.18
C GLU A 115 -32.86 -3.63 5.25
N LYS A 116 -31.90 -4.06 6.07
CA LYS A 116 -31.26 -3.22 7.08
C LYS A 116 -30.52 -2.02 6.44
N GLU A 117 -29.77 -2.24 5.37
CA GLU A 117 -29.10 -1.16 4.63
C GLU A 117 -30.10 -0.11 4.09
N LEU A 118 -31.27 -0.56 3.63
CA LEU A 118 -32.33 0.35 3.17
C LEU A 118 -33.00 1.10 4.31
N GLN A 119 -33.17 0.45 5.47
CA GLN A 119 -33.72 1.07 6.67
C GLN A 119 -32.79 2.17 7.20
N ASP A 120 -31.50 1.89 7.36
CA ASP A 120 -30.51 2.88 7.81
C ASP A 120 -30.50 4.12 6.88
N LYS A 121 -30.63 3.90 5.57
CA LYS A 121 -30.74 4.98 4.57
C LYS A 121 -32.02 5.80 4.71
N ARG A 122 -33.14 5.20 5.12
CA ARG A 122 -34.39 5.93 5.38
C ARG A 122 -34.27 6.76 6.66
N GLU A 123 -33.80 6.15 7.74
CA GLU A 123 -33.59 6.82 9.03
C GLU A 123 -32.65 8.01 8.90
N ALA A 124 -31.56 7.88 8.12
CA ALA A 124 -30.66 8.99 7.85
C ALA A 124 -31.34 10.16 7.12
N ARG A 125 -32.27 9.89 6.18
CA ARG A 125 -33.03 10.94 5.49
C ARG A 125 -34.00 11.63 6.43
N ASP A 126 -34.67 10.88 7.29
CA ASP A 126 -35.64 11.39 8.25
C ASP A 126 -34.93 12.26 9.31
N LEU A 127 -33.76 11.83 9.80
CA LEU A 127 -32.91 12.65 10.67
C LEU A 127 -32.50 13.97 10.00
N MET A 128 -32.05 13.92 8.74
CA MET A 128 -31.71 15.14 7.99
C MET A 128 -32.92 16.03 7.72
N ALA A 129 -34.13 15.46 7.60
CA ALA A 129 -35.36 16.22 7.44
C ALA A 129 -35.76 16.92 8.75
N ALA A 130 -35.71 16.18 9.87
CA ALA A 130 -35.97 16.71 11.21
C ALA A 130 -34.98 17.83 11.58
N GLN A 131 -33.69 17.65 11.26
CA GLN A 131 -32.69 18.71 11.49
C GLN A 131 -33.02 19.98 10.70
N ARG A 132 -33.39 19.85 9.42
CA ARG A 132 -33.79 20.99 8.59
C ARG A 132 -35.03 21.70 9.15
N GLU A 133 -35.94 20.97 9.77
CA GLU A 133 -37.11 21.55 10.43
C GLU A 133 -36.73 22.30 11.70
N ALA A 134 -35.92 21.69 12.57
CA ALA A 134 -35.39 22.34 13.77
C ALA A 134 -34.58 23.61 13.45
N ASP A 135 -33.76 23.58 12.39
CA ASP A 135 -32.99 24.75 11.94
C ASP A 135 -33.92 25.89 11.47
N ARG A 136 -35.03 25.56 10.80
CA ARG A 136 -36.05 26.55 10.39
C ARG A 136 -36.73 27.16 11.61
N GLU A 137 -37.11 26.34 12.58
CA GLU A 137 -37.73 26.82 13.83
C GLU A 137 -36.78 27.74 14.61
N HIS A 138 -35.50 27.37 14.71
CA HIS A 138 -34.48 28.18 15.35
C HIS A 138 -34.30 29.54 14.65
N MET A 139 -34.23 29.54 13.32
CA MET A 139 -34.14 30.79 12.54
C MET A 139 -35.36 31.68 12.73
N LEU A 140 -36.57 31.11 12.75
CA LEU A 140 -37.79 31.86 13.01
C LEU A 140 -37.78 32.47 14.42
N ALA A 141 -37.37 31.71 15.43
CA ALA A 141 -37.25 32.21 16.81
C ALA A 141 -36.23 33.35 16.92
N LEU A 142 -35.08 33.27 16.24
CA LEU A 142 -34.09 34.33 16.19
C LEU A 142 -34.65 35.60 15.54
N VAL A 143 -35.34 35.48 14.41
CA VAL A 143 -35.98 36.61 13.71
C VAL A 143 -37.04 37.27 14.61
N GLN A 144 -37.86 36.47 15.30
CA GLN A 144 -38.86 36.99 16.24
C GLN A 144 -38.20 37.73 17.42
N SER A 145 -37.12 37.19 17.98
CA SER A 145 -36.36 37.80 19.07
C SER A 145 -35.75 39.15 18.67
N VAL A 146 -35.08 39.20 17.51
CA VAL A 146 -34.50 40.44 16.96
C VAL A 146 -35.60 41.46 16.68
N SER A 147 -36.70 41.04 16.06
CA SER A 147 -37.83 41.94 15.77
C SER A 147 -38.40 42.54 17.06
N LYS A 148 -38.56 41.73 18.12
CA LYS A 148 -39.02 42.20 19.43
C LYS A 148 -38.04 43.21 20.04
N SER A 149 -36.74 42.91 20.02
CA SER A 149 -35.70 43.83 20.52
C SER A 149 -35.70 45.18 19.79
N ILE A 150 -35.87 45.18 18.46
CA ILE A 150 -35.98 46.43 17.67
C ILE A 150 -37.22 47.22 18.09
N VAL A 151 -38.38 46.57 18.24
CA VAL A 151 -39.63 47.22 18.66
C VAL A 151 -39.49 47.81 20.07
N ASP A 152 -38.87 47.08 20.99
CA ASP A 152 -38.61 47.53 22.35
C ASP A 152 -37.68 48.76 22.34
N TRP A 153 -36.59 48.74 21.56
CA TRP A 153 -35.66 49.87 21.42
C TRP A 153 -36.34 51.13 20.84
N ILE A 154 -37.16 50.98 19.80
CA ILE A 154 -37.93 52.10 19.22
C ILE A 154 -38.91 52.66 20.26
N SER A 155 -39.53 51.80 21.08
CA SER A 155 -40.48 52.21 22.10
C SER A 155 -39.82 52.96 23.26
N LEU A 156 -38.58 52.60 23.61
CA LEU A 156 -37.74 53.32 24.57
C LEU A 156 -37.31 54.69 24.03
N SER A 157 -36.87 54.77 22.78
CA SER A 157 -36.44 56.03 22.15
C SER A 157 -37.56 57.06 21.93
N LYS A 158 -38.84 56.67 22.04
CA LYS A 158 -40.01 57.58 21.94
C LYS A 158 -40.49 58.09 23.31
N LYS A 159 -39.91 57.62 24.41
CA LYS A 159 -40.27 58.00 25.78
C LYS A 159 -39.35 59.07 26.39
N ASP A 160 -38.26 59.42 25.71
CA ASP A 160 -37.43 60.61 25.95
C ASP A 160 -37.83 61.73 24.97
#